data_AF-A0A016W3T9-F1
#
_entry.id   AF-A0A016W3T9-F1
#
_cell.length_a   1.000
_cell.length_b   1.000
_cell.length_c   1.000
_cell.angle_alpha   90.00
_cell.angle_beta   90.00
_cell.angle_gamma   90.00
#
_symmetry.space_group_name_H-M   'P 1'
#
loop_
_entity.id
_entity.type
_entity.pdbx_description
1 polymer ?
#
loop_
_entity_poly.entity_id
_entity_poly.type
_entity_poly.pdbx_seq_one_letter_code
_entity_poly.pdbx_strand_id
1 'polypeptide(L)'
;MLVLCLFSLMGKSVQDECGALRGEGVPSLHSFTSPGYPNQYPPNVDCVRVVQARPGFDILVHFHHHFQVETSYDVGKKMGEPSVTSNCPNDFIEFRDGRYGFSPLIGRFCGMELPMTEIRARSGFLWIRFHSDDLLEYKGFYATYDMVRSTDRKVNQHDCQIQFRHALDGYIETSTLVTGLPMNFTGPLDCIWLLEVPREYNIVLYINEFSLYAPNHCGHNFFEVFSGTTSDQPLRRYCGLTAAPVFSSHNLMYIRFYLDDANRIRNTSISALYSSFAKLKNCSSMQMFSCGDDNCVPQQLACNGRKNCPYGNDELACHVAQDFFLRLIFNSYSPLVFLIIIVFLAVLGLFLWHYWPRDCCKRRKHSYTDYLADIGRQNGFLPHEVARNGGRIMSTTVRK
;
A
#
# COMPACT_ATOMS: atom_id res chain seq x y z
N MET A 1 -7.29 36.70 -35.49
CA MET A 1 -5.97 36.06 -35.65
C MET A 1 -5.09 36.37 -34.43
N LEU A 2 -5.54 35.98 -33.23
CA LEU A 2 -4.89 36.36 -31.96
C LEU A 2 -5.30 35.44 -30.78
N VAL A 3 -5.47 34.14 -31.04
CA VAL A 3 -5.83 33.15 -29.99
C VAL A 3 -4.94 31.89 -30.04
N LEU A 4 -3.95 31.82 -30.93
CA LEU A 4 -3.10 30.63 -31.11
C LEU A 4 -1.69 30.73 -30.49
N CYS A 5 -1.41 31.71 -29.64
CA CYS A 5 -0.06 31.93 -29.09
C CYS A 5 0.05 31.80 -27.56
N LEU A 6 -0.93 31.17 -26.89
CA LEU A 6 -0.89 30.95 -25.43
C LEU A 6 -0.86 29.48 -25.01
N PHE A 7 -0.79 28.54 -25.95
CA PHE A 7 -0.70 27.09 -25.66
C PHE A 7 0.71 26.50 -25.85
N SER A 8 1.77 27.32 -25.73
CA SER A 8 3.18 26.85 -25.80
C SER A 8 3.93 26.96 -24.46
N LEU A 9 3.22 26.92 -23.33
CA LEU A 9 3.82 26.85 -22.00
C LEU A 9 3.12 25.79 -21.12
N MET A 10 2.81 24.63 -21.70
CA MET A 10 2.44 23.45 -20.93
C MET A 10 3.51 22.38 -21.09
N GLY A 11 4.32 22.22 -20.03
CA GLY A 11 5.05 21.02 -19.68
C GLY A 11 6.13 20.56 -20.66
N LYS A 12 7.40 20.93 -20.40
CA LYS A 12 8.44 19.91 -20.57
C LYS A 12 8.02 18.75 -19.67
N SER A 13 7.61 17.63 -20.24
CA SER A 13 7.55 16.37 -19.49
C SER A 13 8.94 16.21 -18.86
N VAL A 14 9.01 16.04 -17.55
CA VAL A 14 10.25 15.63 -16.88
C VAL A 14 10.67 14.33 -17.58
N GLN A 15 11.70 14.41 -18.42
CA GLN A 15 12.20 13.25 -19.13
C GLN A 15 12.84 12.36 -18.06
N ASP A 16 12.29 11.18 -17.83
CA ASP A 16 12.87 10.23 -16.88
C ASP A 16 14.26 9.84 -17.38
N GLU A 17 15.29 10.43 -16.76
CA GLU A 17 16.69 10.21 -17.12
C GLU A 17 17.06 8.71 -17.05
N CYS A 18 16.35 7.96 -16.20
CA CYS A 18 16.51 6.52 -16.05
C CYS A 18 15.76 5.67 -17.08
N GLY A 19 14.96 6.26 -17.97
CA GLY A 19 14.12 5.52 -18.93
C GLY A 19 14.94 4.57 -19.82
N ALA A 20 16.14 5.00 -20.23
CA ALA A 20 17.06 4.19 -21.05
C ALA A 20 17.58 2.95 -20.31
N LEU A 21 17.90 3.07 -19.02
CA LEU A 21 18.28 1.92 -18.19
C LEU A 21 17.08 0.99 -17.98
N ARG A 22 15.90 1.57 -17.69
CA ARG A 22 14.62 0.86 -17.48
C ARG A 22 14.11 0.12 -18.72
N GLY A 23 14.63 0.46 -19.90
CA GLY A 23 14.22 -0.14 -21.17
C GLY A 23 12.90 0.45 -21.70
N GLU A 24 12.56 1.67 -21.31
CA GLU A 24 11.37 2.37 -21.79
C GLU A 24 11.51 2.70 -23.28
N GLY A 25 10.47 2.41 -24.08
CA GLY A 25 10.41 2.73 -25.51
C GLY A 25 10.71 1.59 -26.48
N VAL A 26 11.32 0.47 -26.05
CA VAL A 26 11.46 -0.75 -26.88
C VAL A 26 11.36 -2.03 -26.01
N PRO A 27 10.14 -2.47 -25.64
CA PRO A 27 9.94 -3.62 -24.73
C PRO A 27 10.45 -4.97 -25.26
N SER A 28 10.75 -5.07 -26.56
CA SER A 28 11.14 -6.30 -27.25
C SER A 28 12.64 -6.53 -27.32
N LEU A 29 13.48 -5.55 -26.97
CA LEU A 29 14.92 -5.75 -26.90
C LEU A 29 15.31 -6.05 -25.45
N HIS A 30 15.91 -7.22 -25.23
CA HIS A 30 16.61 -7.55 -23.98
C HIS A 30 17.91 -6.74 -23.87
N SER A 31 17.81 -5.41 -23.93
CA SER A 31 18.92 -4.48 -23.86
C SER A 31 18.68 -3.38 -22.83
N PHE A 32 19.76 -2.77 -22.40
CA PHE A 32 19.76 -1.60 -21.53
C PHE A 32 21.04 -0.81 -21.74
N THR A 33 20.95 0.50 -21.47
CA THR A 33 22.07 1.43 -21.63
C THR A 33 22.19 2.30 -20.41
N SER A 34 23.33 2.96 -20.25
CA SER A 34 23.42 4.12 -19.37
C SER A 34 22.41 5.19 -19.81
N PRO A 35 21.88 5.99 -18.86
CA PRO A 35 21.18 7.23 -19.17
C PRO A 35 21.94 8.08 -20.20
N GLY A 36 21.25 8.66 -21.18
CA GLY A 36 21.85 9.53 -22.20
C GLY A 36 22.62 8.84 -23.34
N TYR A 37 22.86 7.52 -23.29
CA TYR A 37 23.58 6.79 -24.34
C TYR A 37 22.94 7.00 -25.73
N PRO A 38 23.72 7.26 -26.81
CA PRO A 38 25.19 7.16 -26.93
C PRO A 38 25.98 8.41 -26.51
N ASN A 39 25.33 9.44 -25.97
CA ASN A 39 26.01 10.59 -25.39
C ASN A 39 26.55 10.26 -23.99
N GLN A 40 27.22 11.25 -23.38
CA GLN A 40 27.66 11.11 -21.99
C GLN A 40 26.47 10.94 -21.05
N TYR A 41 26.63 10.11 -20.02
CA TYR A 41 25.61 10.01 -18.98
C TYR A 41 25.53 11.32 -18.16
N PRO A 42 24.36 11.71 -17.65
CA PRO A 42 24.20 12.83 -16.74
C PRO A 42 24.88 12.57 -15.37
N PRO A 43 25.37 13.62 -14.68
CA PRO A 43 25.83 13.51 -13.30
C PRO A 43 24.67 13.26 -12.32
N ASN A 44 25.01 12.79 -11.12
CA ASN A 44 24.12 12.62 -9.97
C ASN A 44 22.88 11.75 -10.24
N VAL A 45 22.98 10.77 -11.15
CA VAL A 45 21.88 9.84 -11.38
C VAL A 45 22.03 8.57 -10.56
N ASP A 46 20.89 8.05 -10.10
CA ASP A 46 20.82 6.77 -9.42
C ASP A 46 19.62 5.99 -9.94
N CYS A 47 19.90 5.16 -10.94
CA CYS A 47 18.91 4.46 -11.73
C CYS A 47 18.91 2.98 -11.39
N VAL A 48 17.74 2.44 -11.06
CA VAL A 48 17.55 1.02 -10.74
C VAL A 48 16.59 0.35 -11.71
N ARG A 49 16.92 -0.87 -12.11
CA ARG A 49 16.06 -1.79 -12.88
C ARG A 49 16.11 -3.19 -12.29
N VAL A 50 14.95 -3.84 -12.23
CA VAL A 50 14.84 -5.27 -11.90
C VAL A 50 14.37 -6.02 -13.14
N VAL A 51 15.15 -7.00 -13.58
CA VAL A 51 14.78 -7.93 -14.64
C VAL A 51 14.33 -9.24 -14.03
N GLN A 52 13.18 -9.75 -14.47
CA GLN A 52 12.63 -11.03 -14.05
C GLN A 52 12.71 -12.02 -15.21
N ALA A 53 13.34 -13.17 -14.98
CA ALA A 53 13.32 -14.29 -15.89
C ALA A 53 12.05 -15.14 -15.72
N ARG A 54 11.78 -15.96 -16.73
CA ARG A 54 10.80 -17.04 -16.60
C ARG A 54 11.28 -18.06 -15.56
N PRO A 55 10.37 -18.74 -14.84
CA PRO A 55 10.76 -19.79 -13.91
C PRO A 55 11.68 -20.83 -14.56
N GLY A 56 12.79 -21.14 -13.88
CA GLY A 56 13.80 -22.10 -14.37
C GLY A 56 14.81 -21.54 -15.38
N PHE A 57 14.91 -20.21 -15.52
CA PHE A 57 15.92 -19.54 -16.34
C PHE A 57 16.81 -18.62 -15.49
N ASP A 58 18.10 -18.62 -15.81
CA ASP A 58 19.07 -17.63 -15.34
C ASP A 58 19.06 -16.41 -16.27
N ILE A 59 19.55 -15.27 -15.78
CA ILE A 59 19.77 -14.06 -16.59
C ILE A 59 21.28 -13.88 -16.78
N LEU A 60 21.74 -13.78 -18.02
CA LEU A 60 23.14 -13.59 -18.39
C LEU A 60 23.30 -12.26 -19.10
N VAL A 61 24.19 -11.38 -18.63
CA VAL A 61 24.42 -10.04 -19.19
C VAL A 61 25.67 -10.02 -20.07
N HIS A 62 25.58 -9.30 -21.19
CA HIS A 62 26.66 -9.10 -22.16
C HIS A 62 26.82 -7.61 -22.48
N PHE A 63 28.00 -7.06 -22.24
CA PHE A 63 28.35 -5.71 -22.70
C PHE A 63 28.86 -5.77 -24.14
N HIS A 64 28.54 -4.77 -24.95
CA HIS A 64 28.96 -4.71 -26.36
C HIS A 64 29.65 -3.40 -26.71
N HIS A 65 30.64 -3.49 -27.59
CA HIS A 65 31.37 -2.40 -28.26
C HIS A 65 32.14 -1.44 -27.32
N HIS A 66 31.46 -0.76 -26.40
CA HIS A 66 32.02 0.30 -25.56
C HIS A 66 31.50 0.19 -24.12
N PHE A 67 32.43 0.34 -23.18
CA PHE A 67 32.17 0.52 -21.77
C PHE A 67 33.10 1.62 -21.26
N GLN A 68 32.54 2.76 -20.92
CA GLN A 68 33.25 3.95 -20.44
C GLN A 68 32.48 4.52 -19.27
N VAL A 69 32.89 4.15 -18.07
CA VAL A 69 32.40 4.66 -16.79
C VAL A 69 33.62 5.14 -16.02
N GLU A 70 33.51 6.18 -15.21
CA GLU A 70 34.66 6.74 -14.50
C GLU A 70 35.54 5.64 -13.86
N THR A 71 36.85 5.70 -14.08
CA THR A 71 37.75 4.68 -13.55
C THR A 71 37.96 4.88 -12.05
N SER A 72 38.11 3.80 -11.29
CA SER A 72 38.45 3.92 -9.88
C SER A 72 39.89 4.45 -9.73
N TYR A 73 40.04 5.65 -9.17
CA TYR A 73 41.33 6.15 -8.73
C TYR A 73 41.67 5.53 -7.37
N ASP A 74 42.29 4.36 -7.37
CA ASP A 74 42.77 3.74 -6.13
C ASP A 74 43.99 4.52 -5.60
N VAL A 75 43.75 5.42 -4.64
CA VAL A 75 44.75 6.32 -4.03
C VAL A 75 45.89 5.56 -3.32
N GLY A 76 45.76 4.24 -3.13
CA GLY A 76 46.77 3.39 -2.48
C GLY A 76 47.55 2.45 -3.40
N LYS A 77 47.28 2.41 -4.70
CA LYS A 77 47.77 1.33 -5.57
C LYS A 77 49.23 1.53 -6.02
N LYS A 78 50.06 0.50 -5.83
CA LYS A 78 51.40 0.42 -6.46
C LYS A 78 51.26 0.05 -7.93
N MET A 79 52.02 0.73 -8.79
CA MET A 79 52.05 0.48 -10.23
C MET A 79 52.45 -0.99 -10.51
N GLY A 80 51.57 -1.76 -11.17
CA GLY A 80 51.83 -3.14 -11.59
C GLY A 80 50.98 -4.24 -10.94
N GLU A 81 50.10 -3.92 -9.97
CA GLU A 81 49.21 -4.92 -9.36
C GLU A 81 47.89 -5.06 -10.13
N PRO A 82 47.39 -6.29 -10.42
CA PRO A 82 46.10 -6.47 -11.08
C PRO A 82 44.98 -5.83 -10.28
N SER A 83 44.10 -5.07 -10.94
CA SER A 83 42.93 -4.44 -10.29
C SER A 83 41.87 -5.50 -9.98
N VAL A 84 42.10 -6.34 -8.97
CA VAL A 84 41.18 -7.44 -8.66
C VAL A 84 39.91 -6.94 -7.98
N THR A 85 39.91 -5.74 -7.38
CA THR A 85 38.73 -5.14 -6.74
C THR A 85 38.75 -3.62 -6.85
N SER A 86 38.53 -3.06 -8.05
CA SER A 86 38.13 -1.65 -8.15
C SER A 86 36.76 -1.52 -7.49
N ASN A 87 36.70 -0.93 -6.30
CA ASN A 87 35.43 -0.78 -5.57
C ASN A 87 34.49 0.27 -6.22
N CYS A 88 34.90 0.86 -7.34
CA CYS A 88 34.18 1.86 -8.14
C CYS A 88 33.40 2.83 -7.24
N PRO A 89 34.12 3.68 -6.49
CA PRO A 89 33.53 4.46 -5.40
C PRO A 89 32.63 5.60 -5.89
N ASN A 90 32.88 6.09 -7.10
CA ASN A 90 32.21 7.23 -7.71
C ASN A 90 31.14 6.70 -8.69
N ASP A 91 31.46 6.61 -9.99
CA ASP A 91 30.54 6.05 -10.97
C ASP A 91 30.64 4.52 -11.08
N PHE A 92 29.50 3.85 -11.19
CA PHE A 92 29.46 2.40 -11.37
C PHE A 92 28.16 1.88 -11.97
N ILE A 93 28.28 0.69 -12.58
CA ILE A 93 27.16 -0.23 -12.73
C ILE A 93 27.33 -1.43 -11.81
N GLU A 94 26.28 -1.73 -11.06
CA GLU A 94 26.23 -2.82 -10.09
C GLU A 94 25.15 -3.83 -10.46
N PHE A 95 25.47 -5.12 -10.32
CA PHE A 95 24.56 -6.24 -10.57
C PHE A 95 24.45 -7.10 -9.32
N ARG A 96 23.21 -7.48 -8.98
CA ARG A 96 22.91 -8.35 -7.85
C ARG A 96 21.98 -9.48 -8.25
N ASP A 97 22.22 -10.66 -7.69
CA ASP A 97 21.43 -11.87 -7.93
C ASP A 97 20.19 -11.87 -7.02
N GLY A 98 19.14 -11.18 -7.45
CA GLY A 98 17.89 -11.05 -6.71
C GLY A 98 17.09 -9.82 -7.12
N ARG A 99 16.08 -9.46 -6.32
CA ARG A 99 15.14 -8.35 -6.60
C ARG A 99 15.48 -7.03 -5.91
N TYR A 100 16.44 -7.02 -4.99
CA TYR A 100 16.65 -5.92 -4.06
C TYR A 100 18.11 -5.48 -4.01
N GLY A 101 18.37 -4.25 -3.57
CA GLY A 101 19.75 -3.73 -3.45
C GLY A 101 20.58 -4.41 -2.34
N PHE A 102 19.96 -5.21 -1.47
CA PHE A 102 20.66 -6.07 -0.51
C PHE A 102 20.85 -7.51 -1.01
N SER A 103 20.40 -7.86 -2.22
CA SER A 103 20.63 -9.18 -2.81
C SER A 103 22.12 -9.45 -3.03
N PRO A 104 22.57 -10.73 -3.08
CA PRO A 104 23.97 -11.09 -3.28
C PRO A 104 24.62 -10.33 -4.45
N LEU A 105 25.76 -9.70 -4.19
CA LEU A 105 26.51 -8.95 -5.20
C LEU A 105 27.12 -9.91 -6.23
N ILE A 106 26.81 -9.70 -7.51
CA ILE A 106 27.49 -10.37 -8.62
C ILE A 106 28.77 -9.62 -8.95
N GLY A 107 28.67 -8.29 -9.05
CA GLY A 107 29.83 -7.43 -9.28
C GLY A 107 29.44 -5.97 -9.44
N ARG A 108 30.44 -5.11 -9.25
CA ARG A 108 30.40 -3.67 -9.49
C ARG A 108 31.49 -3.33 -10.49
N PHE A 109 31.15 -2.55 -11.51
CA PHE A 109 32.00 -2.33 -12.68
C PHE A 109 32.09 -0.85 -13.03
N CYS A 110 33.30 -0.43 -13.39
CA CYS A 110 33.65 0.91 -13.82
C CYS A 110 34.97 0.87 -14.62
N GLY A 111 35.36 1.98 -15.24
CA GLY A 111 36.55 2.06 -16.09
C GLY A 111 36.24 2.03 -17.60
N MET A 112 37.30 1.83 -18.39
CA MET A 112 37.29 2.01 -19.84
C MET A 112 37.36 0.69 -20.63
N GLU A 113 37.43 -0.45 -19.93
CA GLU A 113 37.50 -1.79 -20.51
C GLU A 113 36.20 -2.56 -20.26
N LEU A 114 35.82 -3.43 -21.18
CA LEU A 114 34.65 -4.29 -21.03
C LEU A 114 34.84 -5.23 -19.83
N PRO A 115 33.83 -5.39 -18.95
CA PRO A 115 33.89 -6.37 -17.87
C PRO A 115 34.14 -7.79 -18.40
N MET A 116 35.21 -8.45 -17.92
CA MET A 116 35.55 -9.83 -18.32
C MET A 116 34.82 -10.89 -17.48
N THR A 117 34.28 -10.51 -16.34
CA THR A 117 33.57 -11.42 -15.42
C THR A 117 32.21 -11.80 -15.98
N GLU A 118 31.84 -13.09 -15.88
CA GLU A 118 30.48 -13.54 -16.21
C GLU A 118 29.47 -12.91 -15.25
N ILE A 119 28.53 -12.13 -15.79
CA ILE A 119 27.44 -11.52 -15.01
C ILE A 119 26.20 -12.39 -15.15
N ARG A 120 25.99 -13.27 -14.18
CA ARG A 120 24.91 -14.26 -14.20
C ARG A 120 24.10 -14.26 -12.92
N ALA A 121 22.80 -14.00 -13.02
CA ALA A 121 21.84 -14.14 -11.92
C ALA A 121 21.12 -15.49 -12.00
N ARG A 122 21.23 -16.30 -10.95
CA ARG A 122 20.66 -17.65 -10.85
C ARG A 122 19.33 -17.68 -10.10
N SER A 123 19.01 -16.61 -9.37
CA SER A 123 17.75 -16.47 -8.63
C SER A 123 16.51 -16.33 -9.53
N GLY A 124 16.71 -16.11 -10.83
CA GLY A 124 15.67 -15.69 -11.77
C GLY A 124 15.37 -14.19 -11.72
N PHE A 125 16.06 -13.43 -10.86
CA PHE A 125 15.95 -11.98 -10.74
C PHE A 125 17.33 -11.34 -10.84
N LEU A 126 17.42 -10.27 -11.62
CA LEU A 126 18.61 -9.46 -11.73
C LEU A 126 18.26 -8.04 -11.34
N TRP A 127 18.86 -7.56 -10.26
CA TRP A 127 18.79 -6.17 -9.85
C TRP A 127 20.01 -5.43 -10.40
N ILE A 128 19.77 -4.32 -11.08
CA ILE A 128 20.76 -3.51 -11.80
C ILE A 128 20.67 -2.09 -11.24
N ARG A 129 21.80 -1.51 -10.83
CA ARG A 129 21.91 -0.09 -10.45
C ARG A 129 23.02 0.58 -11.22
N PHE A 130 22.72 1.70 -11.86
CA PHE A 130 23.71 2.63 -12.37
C PHE A 130 23.71 3.87 -11.48
N HIS A 131 24.87 4.23 -10.96
CA HIS A 131 25.08 5.40 -10.11
C HIS A 131 26.20 6.25 -10.71
N SER A 132 26.01 7.57 -10.67
CA SER A 132 27.06 8.54 -10.97
C SER A 132 27.14 9.67 -9.95
N ASP A 133 28.33 10.21 -9.73
CA ASP A 133 28.56 11.39 -8.90
C ASP A 133 28.44 12.70 -9.72
N ASP A 134 28.97 13.81 -9.20
CA ASP A 134 28.86 15.13 -9.81
C ASP A 134 29.94 15.46 -10.84
N LEU A 135 30.86 14.54 -11.14
CA LEU A 135 32.01 14.78 -12.00
C LEU A 135 32.32 13.61 -12.96
N LEU A 136 33.12 13.92 -13.98
CA LEU A 136 33.79 12.93 -14.85
C LEU A 136 32.86 11.96 -15.59
N GLU A 137 31.91 12.50 -16.35
CA GLU A 137 30.99 11.69 -17.14
C GLU A 137 31.58 11.23 -18.49
N TYR A 138 31.27 9.99 -18.85
CA TYR A 138 31.71 9.36 -20.08
C TYR A 138 30.53 8.82 -20.89
N LYS A 139 30.78 8.22 -22.05
CA LYS A 139 29.72 7.68 -22.94
C LYS A 139 28.88 6.58 -22.29
N GLY A 140 29.32 5.99 -21.18
CA GLY A 140 28.62 4.92 -20.49
C GLY A 140 28.74 3.60 -21.24
N PHE A 141 27.63 2.89 -21.38
CA PHE A 141 27.63 1.52 -21.89
C PHE A 141 26.37 1.14 -22.65
N TYR A 142 26.50 0.10 -23.47
CA TYR A 142 25.38 -0.65 -24.03
C TYR A 142 25.53 -2.13 -23.68
N ALA A 143 24.47 -2.74 -23.17
CA ALA A 143 24.44 -4.13 -22.79
C ALA A 143 23.15 -4.82 -23.26
N THR A 144 23.25 -6.13 -23.45
CA THR A 144 22.11 -7.02 -23.63
C THR A 144 22.08 -8.07 -22.53
N TYR A 145 20.96 -8.76 -22.40
CA TYR A 145 20.85 -9.94 -21.56
C TYR A 145 20.10 -11.06 -22.25
N ASP A 146 20.48 -12.29 -21.93
CA ASP A 146 19.82 -13.50 -22.39
C ASP A 146 19.25 -14.28 -21.21
N MET A 147 18.10 -14.93 -21.45
CA MET A 147 17.52 -15.86 -20.50
C MET A 147 17.91 -17.28 -20.89
N VAL A 148 18.81 -17.89 -20.14
CA VAL A 148 19.32 -19.25 -20.39
C VAL A 148 18.70 -20.23 -19.41
N ARG A 149 18.45 -21.47 -19.84
CA ARG A 149 17.86 -22.48 -18.96
C ARG A 149 18.80 -22.71 -17.76
N SER A 150 18.26 -22.62 -16.56
CA SER A 150 19.04 -22.84 -15.34
C SER A 150 19.44 -24.30 -15.23
N THR A 151 20.72 -24.53 -14.92
CA THR A 151 21.24 -25.85 -14.56
C THR A 151 21.08 -26.14 -13.07
N ASP A 152 20.84 -25.10 -12.27
CA ASP A 152 20.66 -25.22 -10.84
C ASP A 152 19.17 -25.47 -10.55
N ARG A 153 18.87 -26.61 -9.93
CA ARG A 153 17.49 -26.99 -9.58
C ARG A 153 17.03 -26.34 -8.28
N LYS A 154 17.88 -25.55 -7.62
CA LYS A 154 17.50 -24.73 -6.47
C LYS A 154 16.62 -23.57 -6.94
N VAL A 155 15.37 -23.89 -7.27
CA VAL A 155 14.30 -22.90 -7.31
C VAL A 155 14.26 -22.28 -5.92
N ASN A 156 14.41 -20.95 -5.82
CA ASN A 156 14.24 -20.21 -4.58
C ASN A 156 12.97 -20.70 -3.88
N GLN A 157 13.16 -21.40 -2.77
CA GLN A 157 12.21 -22.44 -2.34
C GLN A 157 11.00 -21.87 -1.58
N HIS A 158 10.95 -20.56 -1.40
CA HIS A 158 9.77 -19.85 -0.89
C HIS A 158 9.81 -18.39 -1.34
N ASP A 159 8.80 -17.95 -2.09
CA ASP A 159 8.59 -16.54 -2.36
C ASP A 159 7.77 -15.95 -1.20
N CYS A 160 8.44 -15.40 -0.19
CA CYS A 160 7.78 -14.73 0.93
C CYS A 160 7.83 -13.21 0.81
N GLN A 161 7.24 -12.71 -0.27
CA GLN A 161 6.98 -11.30 -0.45
C GLN A 161 5.50 -10.98 -0.19
N ILE A 162 5.24 -10.06 0.73
CA ILE A 162 3.90 -9.53 1.02
C ILE A 162 3.86 -8.06 0.59
N GLN A 163 2.80 -7.66 -0.11
CA GLN A 163 2.68 -6.31 -0.64
C GLN A 163 1.38 -5.67 -0.15
N PHE A 164 1.48 -4.47 0.41
CA PHE A 164 0.37 -3.60 0.74
C PHE A 164 0.45 -2.37 -0.16
N ARG A 165 -0.44 -2.30 -1.16
CA ARG A 165 -0.46 -1.20 -2.12
C ARG A 165 -1.66 -0.30 -1.89
N HIS A 166 -1.38 1.00 -1.80
CA HIS A 166 -2.35 2.08 -1.61
C HIS A 166 -3.17 2.01 -0.31
N ALA A 167 -2.81 1.10 0.61
CA ALA A 167 -3.42 1.01 1.92
C ALA A 167 -2.82 2.09 2.82
N LEU A 168 -3.66 2.84 3.53
CA LEU A 168 -3.21 3.95 4.37
C LEU A 168 -2.65 3.51 5.71
N ASP A 169 -2.98 2.30 6.15
CA ASP A 169 -2.46 1.69 7.37
C ASP A 169 -2.68 0.17 7.37
N GLY A 170 -2.03 -0.53 8.29
CA GLY A 170 -2.22 -1.96 8.46
C GLY A 170 -1.21 -2.61 9.39
N TYR A 171 -1.44 -3.88 9.71
CA TYR A 171 -0.54 -4.66 10.54
C TYR A 171 0.37 -5.55 9.70
N ILE A 172 1.63 -5.59 10.08
CA ILE A 172 2.57 -6.63 9.64
C ILE A 172 2.86 -7.53 10.83
N GLU A 173 2.80 -8.83 10.60
CA GLU A 173 2.99 -9.82 11.66
C GLU A 173 3.76 -11.04 11.15
N THR A 174 4.66 -11.58 11.97
CA THR A 174 5.34 -12.84 11.64
C THR A 174 4.39 -14.03 11.59
N SER A 175 3.27 -13.96 12.31
CA SER A 175 2.17 -14.95 12.27
C SER A 175 1.67 -15.20 10.83
N THR A 176 1.57 -14.13 10.02
CA THR A 176 1.14 -14.19 8.61
C THR A 176 2.14 -14.89 7.70
N LEU A 177 3.42 -14.94 8.10
CA LEU A 177 4.45 -15.69 7.37
C LEU A 177 4.36 -17.19 7.69
N VAL A 178 4.04 -17.55 8.94
CA VAL A 178 3.92 -18.95 9.38
C VAL A 178 2.86 -19.71 8.57
N THR A 179 1.73 -19.08 8.28
CA THR A 179 0.64 -19.71 7.52
C THR A 179 1.02 -20.01 6.07
N GLY A 180 1.95 -19.24 5.49
CA GLY A 180 2.45 -19.44 4.14
C GLY A 180 3.59 -20.45 4.04
N LEU A 181 4.18 -20.91 5.14
CA LEU A 181 5.35 -21.78 5.13
C LEU A 181 4.99 -23.27 4.93
N PRO A 182 5.66 -23.98 4.01
CA PRO A 182 5.54 -25.43 3.90
C PRO A 182 5.92 -26.11 5.22
N MET A 183 5.17 -27.15 5.60
CA MET A 183 5.34 -27.85 6.88
C MET A 183 6.76 -28.37 7.15
N ASN A 184 7.58 -28.60 6.10
CA ASN A 184 8.95 -29.09 6.19
C ASN A 184 9.98 -28.14 5.54
N PHE A 185 9.69 -26.84 5.50
CA PHE A 185 10.64 -25.87 4.98
C PHE A 185 11.86 -25.79 5.91
N THR A 186 13.05 -26.01 5.36
CA THR A 186 14.32 -25.98 6.08
C THR A 186 15.26 -25.00 5.39
N GLY A 187 16.10 -24.33 6.18
CA GLY A 187 17.00 -23.30 5.69
C GLY A 187 16.55 -21.89 6.06
N PRO A 188 17.21 -20.87 5.49
CA PRO A 188 16.97 -19.49 5.84
C PRO A 188 15.62 -19.00 5.30
N LEU A 189 14.99 -18.12 6.06
CA LEU A 189 13.78 -17.42 5.70
C LEU A 189 14.12 -15.94 5.50
N ASP A 190 13.98 -15.44 4.27
CA ASP A 190 14.27 -14.04 3.92
C ASP A 190 13.02 -13.41 3.30
N CYS A 191 12.21 -12.76 4.14
CA CYS A 191 10.89 -12.26 3.77
C CYS A 191 10.84 -10.74 3.70
N ILE A 192 10.01 -10.26 2.78
CA ILE A 192 9.91 -8.84 2.47
C ILE A 192 8.46 -8.39 2.55
N TRP A 193 8.18 -7.39 3.38
CA TRP A 193 6.98 -6.57 3.23
C TRP A 193 7.29 -5.32 2.42
N LEU A 194 6.53 -5.11 1.35
CA LEU A 194 6.50 -3.86 0.59
C LEU A 194 5.27 -3.08 0.98
N LEU A 195 5.48 -1.91 1.57
CA LEU A 195 4.44 -0.97 1.95
C LEU A 195 4.46 0.20 0.98
N GLU A 196 3.35 0.46 0.33
CA GLU A 196 3.15 1.57 -0.60
C GLU A 196 1.89 2.35 -0.22
N VAL A 197 2.09 3.62 0.15
CA VAL A 197 1.01 4.58 0.41
C VAL A 197 0.92 5.58 -0.75
N PRO A 198 -0.18 6.35 -0.87
CA PRO A 198 -0.27 7.44 -1.85
C PRO A 198 0.89 8.44 -1.71
N ARG A 199 1.30 9.06 -2.82
CA ARG A 199 2.56 9.83 -2.96
C ARG A 199 2.64 11.07 -2.08
N GLU A 200 1.49 11.57 -1.63
CA GLU A 200 1.36 12.70 -0.73
C GLU A 200 1.65 12.36 0.74
N TYR A 201 1.80 11.07 1.07
CA TYR A 201 2.06 10.59 2.42
C TYR A 201 3.43 9.93 2.56
N ASN A 202 3.95 9.99 3.78
CA ASN A 202 5.07 9.21 4.26
C ASN A 202 4.56 8.03 5.10
N ILE A 203 5.44 7.07 5.38
CA ILE A 203 5.12 5.88 6.17
C ILE A 203 5.80 5.93 7.54
N VAL A 204 5.03 5.75 8.61
CA VAL A 204 5.55 5.46 9.95
C VAL A 204 5.26 4.00 10.29
N LEU A 205 6.22 3.35 10.94
CA LEU A 205 6.10 1.99 11.46
C LEU A 205 6.16 2.03 12.99
N TYR A 206 5.04 1.77 13.65
CA TYR A 206 4.95 1.60 15.10
C TYR A 206 5.13 0.13 15.45
N ILE A 207 6.12 -0.17 16.29
CA ILE A 207 6.38 -1.53 16.74
C ILE A 207 5.56 -1.80 18.01
N ASN A 208 4.64 -2.75 17.93
CA ASN A 208 3.78 -3.13 19.05
C ASN A 208 4.41 -4.25 19.86
N GLU A 209 4.93 -5.25 19.17
CA GLU A 209 5.61 -6.41 19.75
C GLU A 209 6.85 -6.73 18.92
N PHE A 210 7.95 -7.04 19.59
CA PHE A 210 9.21 -7.40 18.93
C PHE A 210 10.03 -8.35 19.79
N SER A 211 10.24 -9.57 19.30
CA SER A 211 11.08 -10.56 19.95
C SER A 211 11.61 -11.53 18.91
N LEU A 212 12.93 -11.58 18.74
CA LEU A 212 13.61 -12.54 17.86
C LEU A 212 14.05 -13.79 18.65
N TYR A 213 14.07 -14.96 18.00
CA TYR A 213 14.52 -16.22 18.61
C TYR A 213 15.94 -16.16 19.21
N ALA A 214 16.89 -15.54 18.50
CA ALA A 214 18.27 -15.36 18.96
C ALA A 214 18.61 -13.86 19.07
N PRO A 215 18.12 -13.18 20.11
CA PRO A 215 18.08 -11.71 20.19
C PRO A 215 19.47 -11.05 20.13
N ASN A 216 20.53 -11.77 20.51
CA ASN A 216 21.90 -11.24 20.57
C ASN A 216 22.74 -11.54 19.31
N HIS A 217 22.19 -12.26 18.32
CA HIS A 217 22.92 -12.66 17.12
C HIS A 217 22.43 -11.87 15.90
N CYS A 218 22.70 -10.57 15.90
CA CYS A 218 22.22 -9.63 14.87
C CYS A 218 22.73 -9.93 13.45
N GLY A 219 23.80 -10.73 13.31
CA GLY A 219 24.30 -11.21 12.02
C GLY A 219 23.51 -12.40 11.45
N HIS A 220 22.78 -13.13 12.30
CA HIS A 220 22.03 -14.32 11.94
C HIS A 220 20.54 -14.05 11.78
N ASN A 221 19.98 -13.17 12.61
CA ASN A 221 18.55 -12.87 12.64
C ASN A 221 18.36 -11.37 12.79
N PHE A 222 17.56 -10.77 11.92
CA PHE A 222 17.37 -9.32 11.91
C PHE A 222 16.06 -8.89 11.25
N PHE A 223 15.67 -7.67 11.57
CA PHE A 223 14.56 -6.96 10.95
C PHE A 223 15.07 -5.59 10.48
N GLU A 224 15.12 -5.38 9.17
CA GLU A 224 15.63 -4.17 8.54
C GLU A 224 14.49 -3.37 7.91
N VAL A 225 14.52 -2.06 8.09
CA VAL A 225 13.53 -1.12 7.53
C VAL A 225 14.24 -0.17 6.59
N PHE A 226 13.77 -0.08 5.35
CA PHE A 226 14.28 0.79 4.30
C PHE A 226 13.24 1.85 3.93
N SER A 227 13.71 3.05 3.63
CA SER A 227 12.90 4.22 3.25
C SER A 227 13.02 4.44 1.75
N GLY A 228 11.93 4.32 0.99
CA GLY A 228 11.90 4.56 -0.45
C GLY A 228 12.38 3.36 -1.27
N THR A 229 13.69 3.14 -1.33
CA THR A 229 14.31 2.07 -2.14
C THR A 229 15.13 1.10 -1.27
N THR A 230 15.66 0.04 -1.88
CA THR A 230 16.58 -0.90 -1.22
C THR A 230 18.03 -0.74 -1.68
N SER A 231 18.31 0.31 -2.47
CA SER A 231 19.63 0.61 -3.02
C SER A 231 20.62 1.04 -1.95
N ASP A 232 20.11 1.70 -0.91
CA ASP A 232 20.90 2.28 0.16
C ASP A 232 20.82 1.44 1.44
N GLN A 233 21.59 1.87 2.45
CA GLN A 233 21.58 1.23 3.75
C GLN A 233 20.19 1.30 4.40
N PRO A 234 19.79 0.29 5.18
CA PRO A 234 18.52 0.34 5.90
C PRO A 234 18.51 1.54 6.85
N LEU A 235 17.35 2.21 6.93
CA LEU A 235 17.11 3.30 7.88
C LEU A 235 17.31 2.83 9.32
N ARG A 236 16.90 1.58 9.60
CA ARG A 236 17.13 0.90 10.88
C ARG A 236 17.32 -0.60 10.66
N ARG A 237 18.22 -1.19 11.45
CA ARG A 237 18.36 -2.63 11.65
C ARG A 237 18.07 -2.94 13.11
N TYR A 238 17.12 -3.84 13.34
CA TYR A 238 16.75 -4.31 14.67
C TYR A 238 17.22 -5.75 14.88
N CYS A 239 17.71 -5.97 16.09
CA CYS A 239 17.92 -7.26 16.70
C CYS A 239 17.62 -7.11 18.20
N GLY A 240 17.16 -8.18 18.84
CA GLY A 240 16.87 -8.15 20.27
C GLY A 240 15.41 -8.43 20.61
N LEU A 241 14.99 -7.84 21.73
CA LEU A 241 13.65 -7.97 22.32
C LEU A 241 12.86 -6.66 22.33
N THR A 242 13.41 -5.59 21.75
CA THR A 242 12.73 -4.30 21.62
C THR A 242 13.15 -3.64 20.32
N ALA A 243 12.25 -2.86 19.74
CA ALA A 243 12.52 -2.03 18.58
C ALA A 243 11.73 -0.73 18.68
N ALA A 244 12.33 0.37 18.21
CA ALA A 244 11.71 1.69 18.25
C ALA A 244 10.84 1.95 17.00
N PRO A 245 9.89 2.89 17.05
CA PRO A 245 9.18 3.33 15.86
C PRO A 245 10.12 3.90 14.78
N VAL A 246 9.75 3.74 13.51
CA VAL A 246 10.54 4.22 12.35
C VAL A 246 9.71 5.16 11.50
N PHE A 247 10.22 6.37 11.25
CA PHE A 247 9.57 7.36 10.39
C PHE A 247 10.32 7.46 9.06
N SER A 248 9.62 7.14 7.97
CA SER A 248 10.12 7.31 6.61
C SER A 248 9.90 8.73 6.10
N SER A 249 10.70 9.13 5.12
CA SER A 249 10.52 10.35 4.33
C SER A 249 9.96 10.07 2.94
N HIS A 250 9.56 8.82 2.68
CA HIS A 250 9.04 8.35 1.40
C HIS A 250 7.70 7.63 1.59
N ASN A 251 6.94 7.57 0.49
CA ASN A 251 5.67 6.85 0.38
C ASN A 251 5.85 5.34 0.11
N LEU A 252 7.10 4.87 0.04
CA LEU A 252 7.47 3.46 -0.08
C LEU A 252 8.33 3.07 1.12
N MET A 253 8.10 1.89 1.66
CA MET A 253 8.91 1.30 2.73
C MET A 253 9.07 -0.19 2.46
N TYR A 254 10.32 -0.66 2.49
CA TYR A 254 10.63 -2.08 2.43
C TYR A 254 11.04 -2.55 3.82
N ILE A 255 10.51 -3.68 4.23
CA ILE A 255 10.83 -4.29 5.51
C ILE A 255 11.33 -5.69 5.22
N ARG A 256 12.59 -5.96 5.56
CA ARG A 256 13.24 -7.26 5.37
C ARG A 256 13.37 -7.96 6.71
N PHE A 257 12.79 -9.14 6.82
CA PHE A 257 12.94 -10.02 7.96
C PHE A 257 13.73 -11.25 7.54
N TYR A 258 14.86 -11.45 8.20
CA TYR A 258 15.74 -12.57 7.94
C TYR A 258 15.87 -13.45 9.19
N LEU A 259 15.71 -14.75 8.97
CA LEU A 259 15.91 -15.79 9.96
C LEU A 259 16.80 -16.89 9.37
N ASP A 260 17.84 -17.30 10.08
CA ASP A 260 18.78 -18.32 9.58
C ASP A 260 18.18 -19.74 9.51
N ASP A 261 17.21 -20.03 10.37
CA ASP A 261 16.44 -21.28 10.39
C ASP A 261 14.94 -20.99 10.52
N ALA A 262 14.20 -21.21 9.43
CA ALA A 262 12.76 -21.01 9.35
C ALA A 262 11.96 -21.74 10.45
N ASN A 263 12.45 -22.85 10.99
CA ASN A 263 11.78 -23.58 12.07
C ASN A 263 11.65 -22.75 13.36
N ARG A 264 12.49 -21.72 13.51
CA ARG A 264 12.50 -20.81 14.67
C ARG A 264 11.49 -19.67 14.57
N ILE A 265 10.74 -19.59 13.47
CA ILE A 265 9.73 -18.52 13.28
C ILE A 265 8.67 -18.54 14.38
N ARG A 266 8.29 -19.71 14.90
CA ARG A 266 7.30 -19.84 15.99
C ARG A 266 7.80 -19.28 17.32
N ASN A 267 9.11 -19.09 17.45
CA ASN A 267 9.74 -18.48 18.62
C ASN A 267 10.04 -16.99 18.39
N THR A 268 9.60 -16.43 17.26
CA THR A 268 9.75 -15.03 16.90
C THR A 268 8.37 -14.37 16.87
N SER A 269 8.23 -13.28 17.62
CA SER A 269 6.99 -12.52 17.66
C SER A 269 7.26 -11.08 17.25
N ILE A 270 6.77 -10.70 16.07
CA ILE A 270 6.83 -9.32 15.60
C ILE A 270 5.43 -8.94 15.17
N SER A 271 4.93 -7.84 15.73
CA SER A 271 3.71 -7.17 15.28
C SER A 271 3.97 -5.68 15.24
N ALA A 272 3.70 -5.07 14.08
CA ALA A 272 3.87 -3.64 13.89
C ALA A 272 2.73 -3.06 13.07
N LEU A 273 2.29 -1.86 13.46
CA LEU A 273 1.31 -1.05 12.73
C LEU A 273 2.06 -0.09 11.82
N TYR A 274 1.90 -0.21 10.52
CA TYR A 274 2.29 0.87 9.60
C TYR A 274 1.13 1.84 9.43
N SER A 275 1.45 3.12 9.26
CA SER A 275 0.47 4.18 9.03
C SER A 275 1.03 5.24 8.09
N SER A 276 0.13 5.82 7.30
CA SER A 276 0.39 6.97 6.44
C SER A 276 0.27 8.27 7.23
N PHE A 277 1.22 9.18 7.05
CA PHE A 277 1.20 10.50 7.67
C PHE A 277 1.78 11.56 6.72
N ALA A 278 1.39 12.81 6.90
CA ALA A 278 1.99 13.97 6.23
C ALA A 278 2.59 14.91 7.27
N LYS A 279 3.69 15.58 6.93
CA LYS A 279 4.29 16.63 7.76
C LYS A 279 3.74 17.99 7.36
N LEU A 280 2.77 18.51 8.11
CA LEU A 280 2.12 19.78 7.82
C LEU A 280 1.94 20.59 9.11
N LYS A 281 2.19 21.91 9.03
CA LYS A 281 1.94 22.83 10.16
C LYS A 281 0.46 23.00 10.48
N ASN A 282 -0.42 22.75 9.51
CA ASN A 282 -1.86 22.88 9.66
C ASN A 282 -2.59 21.73 8.96
N CYS A 283 -3.02 20.74 9.75
CA CYS A 283 -3.74 19.57 9.24
C CYS A 283 -5.18 19.91 8.77
N SER A 284 -5.78 20.97 9.34
CA SER A 284 -7.21 21.27 9.17
C SER A 284 -7.58 21.72 7.76
N SER A 285 -6.65 22.27 6.98
CA SER A 285 -6.92 22.73 5.61
C SER A 285 -7.11 21.60 4.60
N MET A 286 -6.76 20.36 4.95
CA MET A 286 -6.76 19.21 4.02
C MET A 286 -7.59 18.01 4.49
N GLN A 287 -8.56 18.20 5.41
CA GLN A 287 -9.33 17.08 5.99
C GLN A 287 -8.41 16.00 6.59
N MET A 288 -7.41 16.44 7.37
CA MET A 288 -6.49 15.57 8.09
C MET A 288 -6.62 15.78 9.60
N PHE A 289 -6.37 14.73 10.36
CA PHE A 289 -6.32 14.76 11.82
C PHE A 289 -4.91 15.13 12.30
N SER A 290 -4.79 15.99 13.30
CA SER A 290 -3.51 16.39 13.89
C SER A 290 -3.12 15.49 15.04
N CYS A 291 -1.91 14.94 15.01
CA CYS A 291 -1.39 14.08 16.08
C CYS A 291 -0.94 14.84 17.34
N GLY A 292 -1.02 16.17 17.34
CA GLY A 292 -0.51 17.04 18.42
C GLY A 292 0.90 17.58 18.17
N ASP A 293 1.48 17.28 17.00
CA ASP A 293 2.75 17.80 16.48
C ASP A 293 2.58 18.18 14.99
N ASP A 294 3.70 18.38 14.28
CA ASP A 294 3.69 18.65 12.83
C ASP A 294 3.30 17.41 11.98
N ASN A 295 2.93 16.29 12.59
CA ASN A 295 2.44 15.10 11.88
C ASN A 295 0.90 15.08 11.84
N CYS A 296 0.38 14.83 10.64
CA CYS A 296 -1.03 14.70 10.36
C CYS A 296 -1.31 13.32 9.77
N VAL A 297 -2.42 12.70 10.15
CA VAL A 297 -2.91 11.45 9.53
C VAL A 297 -4.21 11.72 8.76
N PRO A 298 -4.54 10.94 7.72
CA PRO A 298 -5.84 11.05 7.05
C PRO A 298 -6.99 10.96 8.06
N GLN A 299 -8.05 11.78 7.90
CA GLN A 299 -9.15 11.82 8.87
C GLN A 299 -9.84 10.46 9.10
N GLN A 300 -9.85 9.59 8.09
CA GLN A 300 -10.40 8.23 8.18
C GLN A 300 -9.54 7.27 9.03
N LEU A 301 -8.30 7.64 9.35
CA LEU A 301 -7.47 6.91 10.30
C LEU A 301 -7.72 7.37 11.75
N ALA A 302 -8.35 8.52 11.95
CA ALA A 302 -8.76 8.90 13.30
C ALA A 302 -10.00 8.12 13.71
N CYS A 303 -10.02 7.62 14.95
CA CYS A 303 -11.15 6.90 15.54
C CYS A 303 -11.50 5.59 14.82
N ASN A 304 -10.49 4.90 14.29
CA ASN A 304 -10.63 3.63 13.61
C ASN A 304 -10.24 2.43 14.49
N GLY A 305 -9.89 2.66 15.76
CA GLY A 305 -9.45 1.64 16.71
C GLY A 305 -7.96 1.27 16.59
N ARG A 306 -7.17 1.99 15.79
CA ARG A 306 -5.72 1.80 15.61
C ARG A 306 -5.00 3.07 16.01
N LYS A 307 -3.84 2.93 16.66
CA LYS A 307 -3.07 4.07 17.17
C LYS A 307 -2.15 4.60 16.07
N ASN A 308 -2.71 5.32 15.10
CA ASN A 308 -1.98 5.87 13.96
C ASN A 308 -1.18 7.13 14.33
N CYS A 309 -1.48 7.78 15.47
CA CYS A 309 -0.67 8.86 16.04
C CYS A 309 0.22 8.38 17.21
N PRO A 310 1.30 9.14 17.54
CA PRO A 310 2.04 8.93 18.77
C PRO A 310 1.12 8.87 20.00
N TYR A 311 1.35 7.89 20.87
CA TYR A 311 0.55 7.62 22.08
C TYR A 311 -0.94 7.29 21.83
N GLY A 312 -1.39 7.17 20.57
CA GLY A 312 -2.78 6.90 20.23
C GLY A 312 -3.72 8.09 20.41
N ASN A 313 -3.23 9.32 20.27
CA ASN A 313 -4.02 10.54 20.44
C ASN A 313 -5.23 10.62 19.48
N ASP A 314 -5.12 9.99 18.32
CA ASP A 314 -6.17 9.85 17.32
C ASP A 314 -7.37 9.02 17.78
N GLU A 315 -7.21 8.23 18.84
CA GLU A 315 -8.26 7.36 19.39
C GLU A 315 -8.86 7.89 20.71
N LEU A 316 -8.28 8.94 21.31
CA LEU A 316 -8.71 9.46 22.61
C LEU A 316 -9.93 10.38 22.53
N ALA A 317 -10.15 11.05 21.38
CA ALA A 317 -11.14 12.12 21.22
C ALA A 317 -12.30 11.75 20.29
N CYS A 318 -12.65 10.46 20.21
CA CYS A 318 -13.66 9.96 19.28
C CYS A 318 -15.11 10.23 19.71
N HIS A 319 -15.30 10.59 20.97
CA HIS A 319 -16.60 10.93 21.55
C HIS A 319 -16.80 12.44 21.62
N VAL A 320 -17.03 13.08 20.46
CA VAL A 320 -17.69 14.40 20.43
C VAL A 320 -19.03 14.37 19.69
N ALA A 321 -19.35 13.27 19.00
CA ALA A 321 -20.64 13.13 18.29
C ALA A 321 -21.73 12.33 19.05
N GLN A 322 -21.39 11.58 20.10
CA GLN A 322 -22.37 10.80 20.89
C GLN A 322 -22.68 11.37 22.27
N ASP A 323 -22.00 12.44 22.70
CA ASP A 323 -22.09 12.92 24.09
C ASP A 323 -22.99 14.17 24.27
N PHE A 324 -23.74 14.59 23.24
CA PHE A 324 -24.72 15.67 23.42
C PHE A 324 -25.86 15.23 24.37
N PHE A 325 -26.32 13.99 24.22
CA PHE A 325 -27.44 13.47 25.00
C PHE A 325 -27.04 13.18 26.45
N LEU A 326 -25.82 12.66 26.67
CA LEU A 326 -25.29 12.38 28.00
C LEU A 326 -24.87 13.66 28.75
N ARG A 327 -24.33 14.68 28.06
CA ARG A 327 -24.13 16.01 28.65
C ARG A 327 -25.44 16.71 29.00
N LEU A 328 -26.54 16.45 28.29
CA LEU A 328 -27.87 16.91 28.71
C LEU A 328 -28.35 16.21 29.98
N ILE A 329 -28.12 14.90 30.10
CA ILE A 329 -28.63 14.08 31.22
C ILE A 329 -27.79 14.23 32.49
N PHE A 330 -26.47 14.44 32.39
CA PHE A 330 -25.55 14.53 33.53
C PHE A 330 -25.13 15.96 33.89
N ASN A 331 -25.69 16.99 33.26
CA ASN A 331 -25.48 18.36 33.71
C ASN A 331 -26.13 18.58 35.08
N SER A 332 -25.56 19.46 35.91
CA SER A 332 -26.10 19.82 37.23
C SER A 332 -27.53 20.40 37.20
N TYR A 333 -28.02 20.76 36.01
CA TYR A 333 -29.36 21.28 35.75
C TYR A 333 -30.38 20.23 35.25
N SER A 334 -29.94 18.99 35.00
CA SER A 334 -30.79 17.87 34.55
C SER A 334 -32.09 17.68 35.35
N PRO A 335 -32.09 17.66 36.71
CA PRO A 335 -33.33 17.48 37.46
C PRO A 335 -34.35 18.61 37.29
N LEU A 336 -33.90 19.85 37.04
CA LEU A 336 -34.78 21.00 36.79
C LEU A 336 -35.44 20.91 35.41
N VAL A 337 -34.71 20.46 34.40
CA VAL A 337 -35.24 20.28 33.04
C VAL A 337 -36.30 19.18 33.02
N PHE A 338 -36.08 18.06 33.72
CA PHE A 338 -37.09 17.01 33.87
C PHE A 338 -38.36 17.50 34.59
N LEU A 339 -38.22 18.30 35.65
CA LEU A 339 -39.36 18.92 36.34
C LEU A 339 -40.17 19.84 35.43
N ILE A 340 -39.49 20.68 34.63
CA ILE A 340 -40.15 21.59 33.68
C ILE A 340 -40.92 20.80 32.62
N ILE A 341 -40.33 19.72 32.08
CA ILE A 341 -40.99 18.87 31.08
C ILE A 341 -42.22 18.17 31.69
N ILE A 342 -42.13 17.65 32.91
CA ILE A 342 -43.27 17.00 33.58
C ILE A 342 -44.40 18.00 33.84
N VAL A 343 -44.07 19.20 34.32
CA VAL A 343 -45.07 20.26 34.55
C VAL A 343 -45.69 20.70 33.23
N PHE A 344 -44.88 20.86 32.17
CA PHE A 344 -45.37 21.22 30.84
C PHE A 344 -46.32 20.18 30.27
N LEU A 345 -45.98 18.88 30.38
CA LEU A 345 -46.85 17.78 29.95
C LEU A 345 -48.13 17.66 30.79
N ALA A 346 -48.06 17.92 32.10
CA ALA A 346 -49.25 17.95 32.97
C ALA A 346 -50.18 19.11 32.61
N VAL A 347 -49.62 20.29 32.34
CA VAL A 347 -50.39 21.47 31.89
C VAL A 347 -50.99 21.21 30.50
N LEU A 348 -50.23 20.65 29.56
CA LEU A 348 -50.74 20.24 28.24
C LEU A 348 -51.84 19.18 28.36
N GLY A 349 -51.68 18.19 29.24
CA GLY A 349 -52.70 17.18 29.52
C GLY A 349 -53.98 17.81 30.07
N LEU A 350 -53.86 18.77 30.99
CA LEU A 350 -55.00 19.52 31.53
C LEU A 350 -55.65 20.42 30.48
N PHE A 351 -54.86 21.07 29.63
CA PHE A 351 -55.37 21.87 28.51
C PHE A 351 -56.10 21.01 27.48
N LEU A 352 -55.52 19.88 27.09
CA LEU A 352 -56.14 18.92 26.17
C LEU A 352 -57.40 18.29 26.79
N TRP A 353 -57.41 18.05 28.11
CA TRP A 353 -58.59 17.59 28.84
C TRP A 353 -59.69 18.65 28.92
N HIS A 354 -59.32 19.92 29.07
CA HIS A 354 -60.28 21.03 29.22
C HIS A 354 -60.84 21.52 27.88
N TYR A 355 -60.06 21.43 26.80
CA TYR A 355 -60.45 21.80 25.44
C TYR A 355 -60.97 20.63 24.58
N TRP A 356 -61.01 19.39 25.10
CA TRP A 356 -61.66 18.29 24.39
C TRP A 356 -63.18 18.55 24.32
N PRO A 357 -63.77 18.78 23.13
CA PRO A 357 -65.20 19.03 23.03
C PRO A 357 -65.94 17.75 23.43
N ARG A 358 -66.69 17.81 24.54
CA ARG A 358 -67.65 16.78 24.95
C ARG A 358 -68.90 16.84 24.07
N ASP A 359 -68.75 16.60 22.78
CA ASP A 359 -69.87 16.35 21.87
C ASP A 359 -69.41 15.50 20.68
N CYS A 360 -69.08 14.25 20.93
CA CYS A 360 -69.01 13.25 19.85
C CYS A 360 -69.42 11.87 20.36
N CYS A 361 -70.65 11.77 20.88
CA CYS A 361 -71.36 10.50 21.08
C CYS A 361 -72.86 10.67 20.78
N LYS A 362 -73.20 10.93 19.51
CA LYS A 362 -74.47 10.47 18.95
C LYS A 362 -74.18 9.28 18.03
N ARG A 363 -74.47 8.07 18.52
CA ARG A 363 -74.58 6.84 17.72
C ARG A 363 -75.51 7.11 16.53
N ARG A 364 -74.99 7.08 15.30
CA ARG A 364 -75.75 6.59 14.14
C ARG A 364 -75.41 5.13 13.96
N LYS A 365 -76.40 4.25 14.11
CA LYS A 365 -76.28 2.86 13.63
C LYS A 365 -76.21 2.94 12.11
N HIS A 366 -75.05 2.68 11.52
CA HIS A 366 -74.98 2.34 10.10
C HIS A 366 -75.45 0.89 9.93
N SER A 367 -76.52 0.72 9.17
CA SER A 367 -76.96 -0.58 8.67
C SER A 367 -76.05 -0.98 7.51
N TYR A 368 -75.71 -2.27 7.44
CA TYR A 368 -74.91 -2.90 6.37
C TYR A 368 -75.49 -2.69 4.95
N THR A 369 -76.75 -2.25 4.86
CA THR A 369 -77.45 -1.94 3.60
C THR A 369 -76.98 -0.66 2.91
N ASP A 370 -76.30 0.26 3.61
CA ASP A 370 -75.84 1.52 2.99
C ASP A 370 -74.47 1.38 2.29
N TYR A 371 -73.69 0.35 2.64
CA TYR A 371 -72.38 0.07 2.02
C TYR A 371 -72.50 -0.55 0.61
N LEU A 372 -73.63 -1.20 0.31
CA LEU A 372 -73.87 -1.83 -1.00
C LEU A 372 -74.51 -0.88 -2.02
N ALA A 373 -75.03 0.28 -1.59
CA ALA A 373 -75.58 1.29 -2.49
C ALA A 373 -74.52 2.22 -3.09
N ASP A 374 -73.34 2.33 -2.46
CA ASP A 374 -72.27 3.24 -2.90
C ASP A 374 -71.22 2.55 -3.80
N ILE A 375 -71.04 1.23 -3.66
CA ILE A 375 -70.17 0.44 -4.56
C ILE A 375 -70.79 0.27 -5.96
N GLY A 376 -72.12 0.42 -6.08
CA GLY A 376 -72.84 0.37 -7.37
C GLY A 376 -72.84 1.67 -8.18
N ARG A 377 -72.37 2.81 -7.63
CA ARG A 377 -72.41 4.12 -8.30
C ARG A 377 -71.06 4.62 -8.84
N GLN A 378 -69.94 3.98 -8.50
CA GLN A 378 -68.62 4.38 -9.02
C GLN A 378 -68.14 3.61 -10.26
N ASN A 379 -68.77 2.48 -10.61
CA ASN A 379 -68.44 1.74 -11.83
C ASN A 379 -69.57 1.88 -12.84
N GLY A 380 -69.60 3.00 -13.54
CA GLY A 380 -70.46 3.19 -14.70
C GLY A 380 -70.12 2.19 -15.80
N PHE A 381 -70.86 1.08 -15.86
CA PHE A 381 -71.01 0.26 -17.06
C PHE A 381 -72.45 -0.22 -17.17
N LEU A 382 -73.14 0.24 -18.22
CA LEU A 382 -74.48 -0.15 -18.64
C LEU A 382 -74.50 -1.64 -19.05
N PRO A 383 -75.55 -2.41 -18.73
CA PRO A 383 -75.75 -3.74 -19.28
C PRO A 383 -76.49 -3.66 -20.62
N HIS A 384 -75.93 -4.28 -21.65
CA HIS A 384 -76.69 -4.75 -22.81
C HIS A 384 -77.10 -6.21 -22.57
N GLU A 385 -78.41 -6.46 -22.53
CA GLU A 385 -78.98 -7.80 -22.72
C GLU A 385 -78.66 -8.32 -24.12
N VAL A 386 -78.33 -9.61 -24.25
CA VAL A 386 -79.04 -10.57 -25.14
C VAL A 386 -78.71 -12.02 -24.71
N ALA A 387 -79.75 -12.68 -24.20
CA ALA A 387 -80.26 -14.04 -24.44
C ALA A 387 -79.35 -15.30 -24.54
N ARG A 388 -79.81 -16.27 -23.72
CA ARG A 388 -80.18 -17.67 -24.02
C ARG A 388 -79.14 -18.79 -24.06
N ASN A 389 -79.50 -19.78 -23.22
CA ASN A 389 -79.46 -21.23 -23.42
C ASN A 389 -78.14 -21.97 -23.24
N GLY A 390 -78.04 -22.62 -22.07
CA GLY A 390 -78.27 -24.07 -22.01
C GLY A 390 -77.05 -24.96 -22.22
N GLY A 391 -76.80 -25.86 -21.26
CA GLY A 391 -76.17 -27.15 -21.55
C GLY A 391 -75.01 -27.55 -20.64
N ARG A 392 -75.34 -28.41 -19.68
CA ARG A 392 -74.67 -29.69 -19.35
C ARG A 392 -73.15 -29.76 -19.17
N ILE A 393 -72.79 -30.18 -17.94
CA ILE A 393 -71.98 -31.37 -17.59
C ILE A 393 -70.81 -31.71 -18.53
N MET A 394 -69.57 -31.57 -18.06
CA MET A 394 -68.69 -32.74 -17.85
C MET A 394 -67.37 -32.39 -17.13
N SER A 395 -67.05 -33.26 -16.20
CA SER A 395 -65.72 -33.56 -15.67
C SER A 395 -64.74 -33.97 -16.78
N THR A 396 -63.49 -33.52 -16.72
CA THR A 396 -62.30 -34.37 -16.97
C THR A 396 -60.99 -33.66 -16.62
N THR A 397 -60.37 -34.17 -15.55
CA THR A 397 -58.98 -34.64 -15.42
C THR A 397 -57.96 -34.41 -16.56
N VAL A 398 -56.70 -34.12 -16.17
CA VAL A 398 -55.40 -34.72 -16.62
C VAL A 398 -54.31 -33.73 -17.10
N ARG A 399 -53.17 -33.80 -16.38
CA ARG A 399 -51.74 -33.56 -16.73
C ARG A 399 -51.34 -32.16 -17.23
N LYS A 400 -50.17 -31.64 -16.87
CA LYS A 400 -48.90 -32.29 -16.53
C LYS A 400 -48.07 -31.36 -15.63
#